data_AF-A0A9E2B9B6-F1
#
_entry.id   AF-A0A9E2B9B6-F1
#
_cell.length_a   1.000
_cell.length_b   1.000
_cell.length_c   1.000
_cell.angle_alpha   90.00
_cell.angle_beta   90.00
_cell.angle_gamma   90.00
#
_symmetry.space_group_name_H-M   'P 1'
#
loop_
_entity.id
_entity.type
_entity.pdbx_description
1 polymer ?
#
loop_
_entity_poly.entity_id
_entity_poly.type
_entity_poly.pdbx_seq_one_letter_code
_entity_poly.pdbx_strand_id
1 'polypeptide(L)'
;LDSGEDYDDCARREIAEELGIRVEQSLEQLFKLPASLLTGNEHCMVYRYAHDGPMVLHPEEIDDGRWISPAAMDRRVADHDSSLTDSVCLIWKQYRALDSKTF
;
A
#
# COMPACT_ATOMS: atom_id res chain seq x y z
N LEU A 1 6.90 -12.65 0.93
CA LEU A 1 6.95 -13.51 -0.26
C LEU A 1 7.27 -14.91 0.22
N ASP A 2 6.45 -15.87 -0.17
CA ASP A 2 6.81 -17.28 -0.03
C ASP A 2 8.02 -17.63 -0.92
N SER A 3 8.74 -18.69 -0.55
CA SER A 3 9.92 -19.09 -1.30
C SER A 3 9.54 -19.48 -2.74
N GLY A 4 9.97 -18.68 -3.71
CA GLY A 4 9.67 -18.88 -5.14
C GLY A 4 8.45 -18.10 -5.64
N GLU A 5 7.75 -17.35 -4.77
CA GLU A 5 6.66 -16.44 -5.13
C GLU A 5 7.23 -15.10 -5.60
N ASP A 6 6.64 -14.53 -6.66
CA ASP A 6 6.98 -13.18 -7.11
C ASP A 6 6.11 -12.10 -6.43
N TYR A 7 6.42 -10.83 -6.68
CA TYR A 7 5.70 -9.73 -6.04
C TYR A 7 4.25 -9.60 -6.49
N ASP A 8 3.91 -9.92 -7.74
CA ASP A 8 2.55 -9.76 -8.26
C ASP A 8 1.64 -10.85 -7.71
N ASP A 9 2.13 -12.10 -7.70
CA ASP A 9 1.42 -13.25 -7.15
C ASP A 9 1.16 -13.05 -5.64
N CYS A 10 2.18 -12.62 -4.90
CA CYS A 10 2.03 -12.29 -3.49
C CYS A 10 1.01 -11.17 -3.28
N ALA A 11 1.13 -10.04 -3.99
CA ALA A 11 0.20 -8.93 -3.82
C ALA A 11 -1.26 -9.34 -4.12
N ARG A 12 -1.50 -10.19 -5.12
CA ARG A 12 -2.84 -10.72 -5.42
C ARG A 12 -3.38 -11.61 -4.30
N ARG A 13 -2.54 -12.47 -3.74
CA ARG A 13 -2.90 -13.36 -2.64
C ARG A 13 -3.22 -12.55 -1.38
N GLU A 14 -2.33 -11.66 -0.94
CA GLU A 14 -2.53 -10.83 0.25
C GLU A 14 -3.77 -9.93 0.11
N ILE A 15 -4.00 -9.29 -1.04
CA ILE A 15 -5.22 -8.48 -1.27
C ILE A 15 -6.49 -9.34 -1.13
N ALA A 16 -6.46 -10.60 -1.55
CA ALA A 16 -7.58 -11.51 -1.41
C ALA A 16 -7.77 -11.99 0.04
N GLU A 17 -6.68 -12.30 0.75
CA GLU A 17 -6.67 -12.80 2.13
C GLU A 17 -7.05 -11.69 3.13
N GLU A 18 -6.40 -10.53 3.03
CA GLU A 18 -6.56 -9.42 3.97
C GLU A 18 -7.80 -8.55 3.70
N LEU A 19 -8.10 -8.26 2.42
CA LEU A 19 -9.15 -7.30 2.04
C LEU A 19 -10.40 -7.96 1.43
N GLY A 20 -10.34 -9.28 1.17
CA GLY A 20 -11.43 -10.01 0.52
C GLY A 20 -11.63 -9.62 -0.95
N ILE A 21 -10.66 -8.95 -1.57
CA ILE A 21 -10.76 -8.46 -2.95
C ILE A 21 -10.12 -9.47 -3.90
N ARG A 22 -10.90 -9.99 -4.84
CA ARG A 22 -10.35 -10.73 -5.97
C ARG A 22 -9.83 -9.75 -7.03
N VAL A 23 -8.52 -9.70 -7.21
CA VAL A 23 -7.89 -8.84 -8.21
C VAL A 23 -8.19 -9.37 -9.62
N GLU A 24 -9.13 -8.73 -10.32
CA GLU A 24 -9.55 -9.13 -11.68
C GLU A 24 -8.74 -8.45 -12.79
N GLN A 25 -8.23 -7.24 -12.53
CA GLN A 25 -7.39 -6.50 -13.48
C GLN A 25 -5.89 -6.64 -13.14
N SER A 26 -5.01 -6.11 -13.97
CA SER A 26 -3.59 -6.02 -13.62
C SER A 26 -3.36 -5.02 -12.50
N LEU A 27 -2.52 -5.37 -11.52
CA LEU A 27 -2.00 -4.40 -10.56
C LEU A 27 -1.06 -3.44 -11.29
N GLU A 28 -1.22 -2.14 -11.06
CA GLU A 28 -0.31 -1.15 -11.63
C GLU A 28 0.93 -1.03 -10.75
N GLN A 29 2.09 -1.44 -11.27
CA GLN A 29 3.36 -1.24 -10.58
C GLN A 29 3.77 0.22 -10.63
N LEU A 30 3.94 0.83 -9.45
CA LEU A 30 4.35 2.22 -9.35
C LEU A 30 5.87 2.36 -9.20
N PHE A 31 6.45 1.71 -8.20
CA PHE A 31 7.88 1.78 -7.89
C PHE A 31 8.30 0.72 -6.89
N LYS A 32 9.62 0.49 -6.81
CA LYS A 32 10.25 -0.39 -5.83
C LYS A 32 11.04 0.41 -4.80
N LEU A 33 10.93 0.03 -3.53
CA LEU A 33 11.72 0.56 -2.43
C LEU A 33 12.80 -0.45 -2.03
N PRO A 34 14.05 -0.01 -1.79
CA PRO A 34 15.08 -0.87 -1.24
C PRO A 34 14.86 -1.15 0.24
N ALA A 35 15.43 -2.25 0.74
CA ALA A 35 15.54 -2.52 2.16
C ALA A 35 16.25 -1.38 2.91
N SER A 36 15.60 -0.87 3.95
CA SER A 36 16.10 0.17 4.83
C SER A 36 15.37 0.11 6.17
N LEU A 37 15.85 0.82 7.18
CA LEU A 37 15.14 0.92 8.47
C LEU A 37 13.70 1.43 8.31
N LEU A 38 13.47 2.35 7.36
CA LEU A 38 12.13 2.90 7.08
C LEU A 38 11.17 1.86 6.47
N THR A 39 11.70 0.82 5.85
CA THR A 39 10.93 -0.29 5.26
C THR A 39 11.02 -1.56 6.09
N GLY A 40 11.41 -1.48 7.38
CA GLY A 40 11.56 -2.68 8.22
C GLY A 40 12.70 -3.61 7.79
N ASN A 41 13.65 -3.10 7.00
CA ASN A 41 14.70 -3.84 6.28
C ASN A 41 14.18 -4.76 5.16
N GLU A 42 13.04 -4.42 4.56
CA GLU A 42 12.43 -5.18 3.48
C GLU A 42 12.47 -4.45 2.13
N HIS A 43 12.59 -5.22 1.04
CA HIS A 43 12.40 -4.72 -0.32
C HIS A 43 10.91 -4.74 -0.67
N CYS A 44 10.29 -3.56 -0.80
CA CYS A 44 8.86 -3.45 -1.08
C CYS A 44 8.60 -3.09 -2.56
N MET A 45 7.71 -3.82 -3.22
CA MET A 45 7.11 -3.37 -4.48
C MET A 45 5.78 -2.67 -4.16
N VAL A 46 5.58 -1.47 -4.71
CA VAL A 46 4.38 -0.67 -4.47
C VAL A 46 3.47 -0.73 -5.69
N TYR A 47 2.22 -1.12 -5.45
CA TYR A 47 1.18 -1.26 -6.46
C TYR A 47 0.04 -0.26 -6.25
N ARG A 48 -0.65 0.08 -7.33
CA ARG A 48 -1.96 0.75 -7.30
C ARG A 48 -3.03 -0.19 -7.84
N TYR A 49 -4.17 -0.22 -7.16
CA TYR A 49 -5.36 -0.94 -7.59
C TYR A 49 -6.61 -0.14 -7.22
N ALA A 50 -7.57 -0.05 -8.15
CA ALA A 50 -8.83 0.63 -7.95
C ALA A 50 -9.96 -0.39 -7.89
N HIS A 51 -10.80 -0.31 -6.86
CA HIS A 51 -11.88 -1.24 -6.62
C HIS A 51 -13.05 -0.52 -5.97
N ASP A 52 -14.26 -0.74 -6.49
CA ASP A 52 -15.49 -0.05 -6.04
C ASP A 52 -16.16 -0.73 -4.82
N GLY A 53 -15.60 -1.85 -4.35
CA GLY A 53 -16.12 -2.63 -3.23
C GLY A 53 -17.10 -3.75 -3.64
N PRO A 54 -17.60 -4.53 -2.66
CA PRO A 54 -17.33 -4.44 -1.23
C PRO A 54 -15.97 -5.02 -0.81
N MET A 55 -15.46 -4.57 0.34
CA MET A 55 -14.29 -5.14 1.01
C MET A 55 -14.71 -5.96 2.23
N VAL A 56 -14.00 -7.04 2.50
CA VAL A 56 -14.17 -7.88 3.70
C VAL A 56 -12.82 -7.99 4.38
N LEU A 57 -12.62 -7.22 5.44
CA LEU A 57 -11.34 -7.16 6.16
C LEU A 57 -11.12 -8.43 6.99
N HIS A 58 -9.91 -8.98 6.93
CA HIS A 58 -9.52 -10.11 7.77
C HIS A 58 -9.34 -9.66 9.23
N PRO A 59 -10.16 -10.17 10.18
CA PRO A 59 -10.21 -9.62 11.54
C PRO A 59 -8.97 -9.93 12.40
N GLU A 60 -8.14 -10.90 12.01
CA GLU A 60 -6.89 -11.20 12.73
C GLU A 60 -5.70 -10.35 12.24
N GLU A 61 -5.84 -9.69 11.09
CA GLU A 61 -4.74 -8.94 10.45
C GLU A 61 -5.05 -7.44 10.35
N ILE A 62 -6.33 -7.06 10.25
CA ILE A 62 -6.77 -5.67 10.11
C ILE A 62 -7.83 -5.32 11.16
N ASP A 63 -7.46 -4.40 12.06
CA ASP A 63 -8.35 -3.92 13.13
C ASP A 63 -9.44 -2.94 12.63
N ASP A 64 -9.15 -2.13 11.60
CA ASP A 64 -10.07 -1.11 11.07
C ASP A 64 -9.64 -0.62 9.66
N GLY A 65 -10.58 -0.04 8.91
CA GLY A 65 -10.35 0.56 7.59
C GLY A 65 -11.08 1.90 7.43
N ARG A 66 -10.43 2.88 6.77
CA ARG A 66 -11.02 4.20 6.54
C ARG A 66 -10.74 4.73 5.14
N TRP A 67 -11.75 5.32 4.52
CA TRP A 67 -11.57 6.14 3.33
C TRP A 67 -10.97 7.49 3.72
N ILE A 68 -9.85 7.86 3.11
CA ILE A 68 -9.15 9.11 3.39
C ILE A 68 -8.89 9.90 2.11
N SER A 69 -9.18 11.19 2.14
CA SER A 69 -8.85 12.07 1.01
C SER A 69 -7.32 12.29 0.93
N PRO A 70 -6.76 12.51 -0.27
CA PRO A 70 -5.33 12.81 -0.41
C PRO A 70 -4.87 13.98 0.45
N ALA A 71 -5.64 15.07 0.53
CA ALA A 71 -5.29 16.23 1.35
C ALA A 71 -5.27 15.93 2.86
N ALA A 72 -6.12 15.01 3.32
CA ALA A 72 -6.09 14.56 4.72
C ALA A 72 -4.87 13.68 4.99
N MET A 73 -4.53 12.77 4.07
CA MET A 73 -3.33 11.93 4.19
C MET A 73 -2.04 12.77 4.12
N ASP A 74 -2.00 13.79 3.25
CA ASP A 74 -0.90 14.77 3.16
C ASP A 74 -0.65 15.44 4.53
N ARG A 75 -1.71 15.84 5.25
CA ARG A 75 -1.59 16.40 6.61
C ARG A 75 -1.10 15.39 7.63
N ARG A 76 -1.66 14.18 7.67
CA ARG A 76 -1.24 13.15 8.63
C ARG A 76 0.25 12.81 8.50
N VAL A 77 0.76 12.75 7.27
CA VAL A 77 2.18 12.52 7.01
C VAL A 77 3.04 13.74 7.39
N ALA A 78 2.55 14.96 7.19
CA ALA A 78 3.26 16.18 7.59
C ALA A 78 3.30 16.37 9.12
N ASP A 79 2.23 15.98 9.81
CA ASP A 79 2.05 16.12 11.26
C ASP A 79 2.73 14.99 12.05
N HIS A 80 3.41 14.04 11.38
CA HIS A 80 4.02 12.87 11.99
C HIS A 80 3.05 12.07 12.85
N ASP A 81 1.86 11.79 12.31
CA ASP A 81 0.85 10.98 12.98
C ASP A 81 1.44 9.63 13.42
N SER A 82 1.48 9.40 14.74
CA SER A 82 2.11 8.22 15.33
C SER A 82 1.37 6.91 15.03
N SER A 83 0.17 6.98 14.44
CA SER A 83 -0.55 5.78 13.97
C SER A 83 -0.08 5.33 12.58
N LEU A 84 0.78 6.10 11.90
CA LEU A 84 1.33 5.73 10.60
C LEU A 84 2.69 5.07 10.78
N THR A 85 2.94 4.02 10.00
CA THR A 85 4.28 3.44 9.92
C THR A 85 5.20 4.33 9.08
N ASP A 86 6.50 4.22 9.33
CA ASP A 86 7.52 4.92 8.53
C ASP A 86 7.44 4.53 7.04
N SER A 87 7.13 3.26 6.76
CA SER A 87 6.97 2.74 5.39
C SER A 87 5.80 3.39 4.67
N VAL A 88 4.64 3.54 5.33
CA VAL A 88 3.48 4.24 4.76
C VAL A 88 3.80 5.71 4.48
N CYS A 89 4.48 6.38 5.40
CA CYS A 89 4.90 7.77 5.20
C CYS A 89 5.85 7.93 4.01
N LEU A 90 6.81 7.01 3.85
CA LEU A 90 7.74 6.97 2.73
C LEU A 90 7.02 6.72 1.40
N ILE A 91 6.15 5.70 1.36
CA ILE A 91 5.35 5.34 0.18
C ILE A 91 4.48 6.53 -0.25
N TRP A 92 3.79 7.17 0.68
CA TRP A 92 2.93 8.32 0.37
C TRP A 92 3.73 9.47 -0.23
N LYS A 93 4.85 9.87 0.38
CA LYS A 93 5.71 10.96 -0.14
C LYS A 93 6.18 10.68 -1.58
N GLN A 94 6.59 9.44 -1.85
CA GLN A 94 7.05 9.05 -3.19
C GLN A 94 5.90 9.00 -4.20
N TYR A 95 4.73 8.48 -3.79
CA TYR A 95 3.52 8.47 -4.60
C TYR A 95 3.09 9.90 -5.01
N ARG A 96 3.05 10.84 -4.07
CA ARG A 96 2.70 12.25 -4.37
C ARG A 96 3.70 12.93 -5.30
N ALA A 97 4.98 12.60 -5.19
CA ALA A 97 6.01 13.08 -6.11
C ALA A 97 5.87 12.51 -7.53
N LEU A 98 5.30 11.32 -7.69
CA LEU A 98 4.99 10.73 -9.00
C LEU A 98 3.77 11.39 -9.63
N ASP A 99 2.68 11.55 -8.88
CA ASP A 99 1.46 12.24 -9.36
C ASP A 99 1.76 13.67 -9.83
N SER A 100 2.69 14.36 -9.16
CA SER A 100 3.08 15.74 -9.54
C SER A 100 3.82 15.84 -10.87
N LYS A 101 4.27 14.72 -11.46
CA LYS A 101 4.98 14.68 -12.75
C LYS A 101 4.07 14.39 -13.95
N THR A 102 2.77 14.19 -13.72
CA THR A 102 1.80 13.82 -14.77
C THR A 102 1.08 15.02 -15.39
N PHE A 103 1.54 16.26 -15.16
CA PHE A 103 1.00 17.48 -15.79
C PHE A 103 2.09 18.39 -16.36
#